data_AF-A0A0G1AXR2-F1
#
_entry.id   AF-A0A0G1AXR2-F1
#
_cell.length_a   1.000
_cell.length_b   1.000
_cell.length_c   1.000
_cell.angle_alpha   90.00
_cell.angle_beta   90.00
_cell.angle_gamma   90.00
#
_symmetry.space_group_name_H-M   'P 1'
#
loop_
_entity.id
_entity.type
_entity.pdbx_description
1 polymer ?
#
loop_
_entity_poly.entity_id
_entity_poly.type
_entity_poly.pdbx_seq_one_letter_code
_entity_poly.pdbx_strand_id
1 'polypeptide(L)'
;MLPYTGMAAPAKYTAGVADKKQLSSLVTWLKLKVDGVDKFEFRPGQFINLEVGDGVYRSYSIANEVVGGSFVELAAITGRPGLGANFINELKIGSSASFIGPSGRYFYHKPDKKNVVFVATSTGIAPFIPMIGQALEDLFVESITLVFGVRNKEEVFFEEKFKKFLEMSPKFSYFICLSGVADGLKPPYFANRVTFCLPDFIKEGTDFYLCGNTAMIRDCSDIINKAGLEDFAIYTEAFNPNL
;
A
#
# COMPACT_ATOMS: atom_id res chain seq x y z
N MET A 1 19.64 -6.64 8.89
CA MET A 1 18.91 -5.48 9.45
C MET A 1 19.62 -4.22 8.97
N LEU A 2 19.18 -3.64 7.85
CA LEU A 2 19.69 -2.34 7.40
C LEU A 2 19.12 -1.27 8.34
N PRO A 3 19.94 -0.56 9.13
CA PRO A 3 19.44 0.54 9.90
C PRO A 3 19.11 1.66 8.90
N TYR A 4 17.84 2.05 8.78
CA TYR A 4 17.46 3.29 8.12
C TYR A 4 17.98 4.46 8.96
N THR A 5 19.29 4.74 8.87
CA THR A 5 19.95 5.82 9.59
C THR A 5 19.61 7.14 8.90
N GLY A 6 18.63 7.85 9.45
CA GLY A 6 18.21 9.18 9.00
C GLY A 6 17.18 9.15 7.87
N MET A 7 16.13 9.96 7.98
CA MET A 7 15.26 10.23 6.82
C MET A 7 16.10 11.00 5.79
N ALA A 8 16.38 10.40 4.63
CA ALA A 8 16.91 11.17 3.51
C ALA A 8 15.94 12.32 3.22
N ALA A 9 16.47 13.55 3.11
CA ALA A 9 15.65 14.69 2.74
C ALA A 9 15.05 14.44 1.34
N PRO A 10 13.77 14.76 1.10
CA PRO A 10 13.19 14.61 -0.23
C PRO A 10 14.02 15.39 -1.26
N ALA A 11 14.38 14.72 -2.35
CA ALA A 11 15.12 15.32 -3.46
C ALA A 11 14.32 15.18 -4.75
N LYS A 12 14.60 16.04 -5.75
CA LYS A 12 14.03 15.94 -7.08
C LYS A 12 14.83 14.90 -7.88
N TYR A 13 14.12 13.98 -8.53
CA TYR A 13 14.67 12.95 -9.40
C TYR A 13 14.02 12.99 -10.77
N THR A 14 14.79 12.58 -11.77
CA THR A 14 14.30 12.17 -13.08
C THR A 14 14.31 10.65 -13.15
N ALA A 15 13.31 10.06 -13.79
CA ALA A 15 13.23 8.63 -13.97
C ALA A 15 12.63 8.27 -15.33
N GLY A 16 13.18 7.23 -15.97
CA GLY A 16 12.58 6.62 -17.15
C GLY A 16 11.43 5.69 -16.80
N VAL A 17 10.33 5.73 -17.55
CA VAL A 17 9.24 4.75 -17.46
C VAL A 17 9.75 3.41 -17.98
N ALA A 18 10.13 2.51 -17.08
CA ALA A 18 10.68 1.21 -17.42
C ALA A 18 9.58 0.20 -17.80
N ASP A 19 8.44 0.27 -17.13
CA ASP A 19 7.29 -0.58 -17.44
C ASP A 19 5.98 0.09 -17.00
N LYS A 20 4.87 -0.29 -17.61
CA LYS A 20 3.52 0.19 -17.32
C LYS A 20 2.50 -0.88 -17.66
N LYS A 21 1.67 -1.26 -16.69
CA LYS A 21 0.67 -2.32 -16.85
C LYS A 21 -0.67 -1.91 -16.25
N GLN A 22 -1.75 -2.18 -16.96
CA GLN A 22 -3.09 -2.08 -16.39
C GLN A 22 -3.30 -3.23 -15.40
N LEU A 23 -3.56 -2.91 -14.13
CA LEU A 23 -3.83 -3.90 -13.08
C LEU A 23 -5.32 -4.26 -13.00
N SER A 24 -6.18 -3.27 -13.23
CA SER A 24 -7.64 -3.41 -13.31
C SER A 24 -8.20 -2.29 -14.20
N SER A 25 -9.50 -2.24 -14.46
CA SER A 25 -10.10 -1.10 -15.19
C SER A 25 -9.88 0.27 -14.51
N LEU A 26 -9.52 0.28 -13.22
CA LEU A 26 -9.35 1.50 -12.42
C LEU A 26 -7.90 1.82 -12.10
N VAL A 27 -6.99 0.86 -12.15
CA VAL A 27 -5.63 1.00 -11.60
C VAL A 27 -4.56 0.65 -12.63
N THR A 28 -3.58 1.52 -12.77
CA THR A 28 -2.36 1.29 -13.54
C THR A 28 -1.18 1.14 -12.60
N TRP A 29 -0.36 0.12 -12.82
CA TRP A 29 0.96 -0.03 -12.22
C TRP A 29 2.02 0.63 -13.11
N LEU A 30 2.93 1.34 -12.48
CA LEU A 30 4.02 2.06 -13.13
C LEU A 30 5.34 1.66 -12.47
N LYS A 31 6.35 1.32 -13.28
CA LYS A 31 7.71 1.08 -12.84
C LYS A 31 8.63 2.14 -13.42
N LEU A 32 9.26 2.91 -12.54
CA LEU A 32 10.14 4.01 -12.87
C LEU A 32 11.58 3.61 -12.55
N LYS A 33 12.49 3.70 -13.50
CA LYS A 33 13.93 3.55 -13.28
C LYS A 33 14.51 4.92 -12.95
N VAL A 34 15.03 5.10 -11.74
CA VAL A 34 15.57 6.38 -11.28
C VAL A 34 16.94 6.63 -11.92
N ASP A 35 17.11 7.78 -12.58
CA ASP A 35 18.33 8.08 -13.32
C ASP A 35 19.49 8.41 -12.37
N GLY A 36 20.66 7.83 -12.64
CA GLY A 36 21.87 8.07 -11.84
C GLY A 36 21.83 7.54 -10.40
N VAL A 37 20.87 6.67 -10.07
CA VAL A 37 20.68 6.13 -8.72
C VAL A 37 20.73 4.61 -8.77
N ASP A 38 21.77 4.01 -8.19
CA ASP A 38 21.89 2.54 -8.07
C ASP A 38 20.90 1.97 -7.04
N LYS A 39 20.66 2.73 -5.96
CA LYS A 39 19.82 2.35 -4.84
C LYS A 39 18.96 3.54 -4.40
N PHE A 40 17.68 3.50 -4.71
CA PHE A 40 16.71 4.46 -4.20
C PHE A 40 16.26 4.02 -2.80
N GLU A 41 16.69 4.75 -1.78
CA GLU A 41 16.35 4.45 -0.39
C GLU A 41 15.03 5.11 0.00
N PHE A 42 14.12 4.33 0.60
CA PHE A 42 12.87 4.80 1.16
C PHE A 42 12.45 3.87 2.29
N ARG A 43 11.69 4.38 3.27
CA ARG A 43 11.10 3.55 4.31
C ARG A 43 9.78 2.95 3.81
N PRO A 44 9.53 1.64 4.00
CA PRO A 44 8.27 1.00 3.64
C PRO A 44 7.05 1.77 4.15
N GLY A 45 6.24 2.28 3.21
CA GLY A 45 5.09 3.16 3.49
C GLY A 45 5.22 4.57 2.91
N GLN A 46 6.44 5.05 2.66
CA GLN A 46 6.66 6.35 2.03
C GLN A 46 6.12 6.42 0.60
N PHE A 47 5.93 7.65 0.13
CA PHE A 47 5.42 7.97 -1.20
C PHE A 47 6.40 8.87 -1.97
N ILE A 48 6.15 9.02 -3.27
CA ILE A 48 6.77 10.07 -4.09
C ILE A 48 5.72 11.06 -4.57
N ASN A 49 6.14 12.30 -4.81
CA ASN A 49 5.33 13.33 -5.45
C ASN A 49 5.70 13.37 -6.93
N LEU A 50 4.90 12.74 -7.78
CA LEU A 50 5.09 12.73 -9.23
C LEU A 50 4.65 14.07 -9.82
N GLU A 51 5.48 14.68 -10.66
CA GLU A 51 5.13 15.89 -11.41
C GLU A 51 4.20 15.50 -12.56
N VAL A 52 2.94 15.97 -12.51
CA VAL A 52 1.87 15.57 -13.46
C VAL A 52 1.47 16.70 -14.41
N GLY A 53 2.22 17.80 -14.41
CA GLY A 53 2.09 18.96 -15.31
C GLY A 53 2.65 20.22 -14.66
N ASP A 54 3.46 21.00 -15.37
CA ASP A 54 4.02 22.32 -15.00
C ASP A 54 4.03 22.68 -13.50
N GLY A 55 4.83 21.97 -12.68
CA GLY A 55 4.98 22.23 -11.25
C GLY A 55 3.84 21.73 -10.35
N VAL A 56 2.84 21.04 -10.90
CA VAL A 56 1.77 20.35 -10.18
C VAL A 56 2.20 18.93 -9.86
N TYR A 57 2.09 18.57 -8.58
CA TYR A 57 2.49 17.26 -8.09
C TYR A 57 1.28 16.46 -7.59
N ARG A 58 1.38 15.13 -7.70
CA ARG A 58 0.46 14.18 -7.05
C ARG A 58 1.24 13.10 -6.32
N SER A 59 0.77 12.75 -5.13
CA SER A 59 1.42 11.79 -4.25
C SER A 59 0.99 10.36 -4.59
N TYR A 60 1.97 9.46 -4.70
CA TYR A 60 1.73 8.03 -4.95
C TYR A 60 2.64 7.21 -4.03
N SER A 61 2.04 6.36 -3.19
CA SER A 61 2.78 5.47 -2.30
C SER A 61 3.65 4.49 -3.08
N ILE A 62 4.85 4.24 -2.57
CA ILE A 62 5.80 3.31 -3.15
C ILE A 62 5.32 1.89 -2.88
N ALA A 63 5.10 1.12 -3.94
CA ALA A 63 4.56 -0.24 -3.94
C ALA A 63 5.62 -1.31 -4.24
N ASN A 64 6.90 -0.95 -4.17
CA ASN A 64 8.00 -1.88 -4.34
C ASN A 64 7.89 -3.08 -3.41
N GLU A 65 8.19 -4.26 -3.93
CA GLU A 65 8.30 -5.47 -3.11
C GLU A 65 9.65 -5.58 -2.41
N VAL A 66 10.71 -5.09 -3.07
CA VAL A 66 12.08 -5.07 -2.55
C VAL A 66 12.55 -3.63 -2.43
N VAL A 67 13.04 -3.27 -1.25
CA VAL A 67 13.62 -1.95 -1.01
C VAL A 67 15.07 -1.90 -1.49
N GLY A 68 15.48 -0.76 -2.04
CA GLY A 68 16.88 -0.46 -2.29
C GLY A 68 17.41 -0.85 -3.67
N GLY A 69 16.54 -1.08 -4.65
CA GLY A 69 16.93 -1.10 -6.06
C GLY A 69 16.89 0.28 -6.70
N SER A 70 17.21 0.36 -7.99
CA SER A 70 17.14 1.59 -8.81
C SER A 70 15.72 1.90 -9.34
N PHE A 71 14.69 1.24 -8.79
CA PHE A 71 13.32 1.33 -9.29
C PHE A 71 12.35 1.83 -8.23
N VAL A 72 11.36 2.61 -8.67
CA VAL A 72 10.17 2.98 -7.90
C VAL A 72 8.95 2.42 -8.62
N GLU A 73 8.15 1.64 -7.90
CA GLU A 73 6.92 1.03 -8.38
C GLU A 73 5.72 1.71 -7.72
N LEU A 74 4.68 2.02 -8.49
CA LEU A 74 3.48 2.70 -8.03
C LEU A 74 2.22 1.94 -8.48
N ALA A 75 1.13 2.09 -7.73
CA ALA A 75 -0.22 1.74 -8.17
C ALA A 75 -1.10 3.00 -8.12
N ALA A 76 -1.54 3.46 -9.29
CA ALA A 76 -2.27 4.72 -9.43
C ALA A 76 -3.69 4.49 -9.95
N ILE A 77 -4.66 5.22 -9.40
CA ILE A 77 -6.01 5.25 -9.95
C ILE A 77 -6.01 6.05 -11.26
N THR A 78 -6.37 5.41 -12.35
CA THR A 78 -6.34 5.96 -13.72
C THR A 78 -7.67 5.82 -14.46
N GLY A 79 -8.60 5.01 -13.96
CA GLY A 79 -9.94 4.84 -14.54
C GLY A 79 -10.94 5.95 -14.18
N ARG A 80 -10.48 7.05 -13.56
CA ARG A 80 -11.28 8.23 -13.23
C ARG A 80 -10.58 9.47 -13.77
N PRO A 81 -11.32 10.49 -14.23
CA PRO A 81 -10.72 11.72 -14.72
C PRO A 81 -9.97 12.44 -13.60
N GLY A 82 -8.82 13.00 -13.93
CA GLY A 82 -7.99 13.78 -13.02
C GLY A 82 -6.62 14.01 -13.61
N LEU A 83 -5.95 15.10 -13.24
CA LEU A 83 -4.67 15.48 -13.85
C LEU A 83 -3.63 14.35 -13.76
N GLY A 84 -3.48 13.74 -12.58
CA GLY A 84 -2.56 12.61 -12.39
C GLY A 84 -2.97 11.35 -13.16
N ALA A 85 -4.27 11.07 -13.24
CA ALA A 85 -4.78 9.94 -14.03
C ALA A 85 -4.51 10.12 -15.53
N ASN A 86 -4.80 11.31 -16.07
CA ASN A 86 -4.54 11.67 -17.46
C ASN A 86 -3.05 11.59 -17.77
N PHE A 87 -2.21 12.20 -16.93
CA PHE A 87 -0.75 12.15 -17.06
C PHE A 87 -0.24 10.71 -17.10
N ILE A 88 -0.62 9.87 -16.12
CA ILE A 88 -0.19 8.47 -16.09
C ILE A 88 -0.71 7.69 -17.29
N ASN A 89 -1.94 7.95 -17.76
CA ASN A 89 -2.49 7.32 -18.96
C ASN A 89 -1.69 7.69 -20.22
N GLU A 90 -1.19 8.91 -20.33
CA GLU A 90 -0.39 9.40 -21.47
C GLU A 90 1.09 8.97 -21.43
N LEU A 91 1.63 8.64 -20.25
CA LEU A 91 3.00 8.13 -20.12
C LEU A 91 3.24 6.88 -20.97
N LYS A 92 4.36 6.90 -21.70
CA LYS A 92 4.81 5.77 -22.54
C LYS A 92 6.05 5.13 -21.94
N ILE A 93 6.22 3.83 -22.13
CA ILE A 93 7.47 3.15 -21.80
C ILE A 93 8.62 3.84 -22.57
N GLY A 94 9.71 4.11 -21.87
CA GLY A 94 10.88 4.86 -22.36
C GLY A 94 10.78 6.38 -22.24
N SER A 95 9.60 6.95 -21.91
CA SER A 95 9.48 8.38 -21.62
C SER A 95 10.06 8.73 -20.24
N SER A 96 10.34 10.01 -20.03
CA SER A 96 10.88 10.53 -18.77
C SER A 96 9.75 11.09 -17.89
N ALA A 97 9.87 10.90 -16.58
CA ALA A 97 9.02 11.51 -15.56
C ALA A 97 9.90 12.10 -14.45
N SER A 98 9.42 13.17 -13.81
CA SER A 98 10.09 13.79 -12.66
C SER A 98 9.28 13.57 -11.39
N PHE A 99 9.94 13.38 -10.25
CA PHE A 99 9.27 13.31 -8.96
C PHE A 99 10.14 13.88 -7.83
N ILE A 100 9.51 14.18 -6.70
CA ILE A 100 10.18 14.53 -5.44
C ILE A 100 9.94 13.41 -4.43
N GLY A 101 11.00 12.88 -3.82
CA GLY A 101 10.86 11.82 -2.83
C GLY A 101 12.17 11.30 -2.25
N PRO A 102 12.12 10.22 -1.44
CA PRO A 102 10.89 9.74 -0.82
C PRO A 102 10.30 10.78 0.15
N SER A 103 9.00 10.70 0.42
CA SER A 103 8.26 11.63 1.28
C SER A 103 7.29 10.87 2.18
N GLY A 104 6.78 11.54 3.22
CA GLY A 104 5.82 10.97 4.15
C GLY A 104 6.42 10.46 5.46
N ARG A 105 5.55 10.36 6.46
CA ARG A 105 5.85 9.87 7.82
C ARG A 105 5.08 8.60 8.18
N TYR A 106 4.20 8.14 7.29
CA TYR A 106 3.53 6.85 7.40
C TYR A 106 4.48 5.77 6.89
N PHE A 107 5.14 5.07 7.80
CA PHE A 107 6.03 3.97 7.45
C PHE A 107 5.93 2.86 8.47
N TYR A 108 6.40 1.67 8.11
CA TYR A 108 6.49 0.57 9.06
C TYR A 108 7.43 0.96 10.20
N HIS A 109 6.88 0.92 11.41
CA HIS A 109 7.63 1.10 12.64
C HIS A 109 8.21 -0.23 13.08
N LYS A 110 9.28 -0.19 13.88
CA LYS A 110 9.69 -1.39 14.59
C LYS A 110 8.49 -1.83 15.45
N PRO A 111 8.03 -3.09 15.32
CA PRO A 111 6.83 -3.55 16.00
C PRO A 111 7.08 -3.59 17.51
N ASP A 112 6.16 -2.98 18.26
CA ASP A 112 6.09 -3.10 19.72
C ASP A 112 5.02 -4.12 20.14
N LYS A 113 4.31 -4.68 19.15
CA LYS A 113 3.26 -5.70 19.28
C LYS A 113 3.59 -6.95 18.47
N LYS A 114 3.08 -8.09 18.92
CA LYS A 114 3.36 -9.40 18.27
C LYS A 114 2.51 -9.64 17.03
N ASN A 115 1.38 -8.97 16.91
CA ASN A 115 0.46 -9.13 15.79
C ASN A 115 0.41 -7.83 14.99
N VAL A 116 0.36 -7.94 13.67
CA VAL A 116 0.23 -6.78 12.77
C VAL A 116 -0.93 -7.01 11.82
N VAL A 117 -1.89 -6.09 11.80
CA VAL A 117 -3.06 -6.15 10.91
C VAL A 117 -3.04 -4.95 9.97
N PHE A 118 -2.93 -5.22 8.68
CA PHE A 118 -3.01 -4.25 7.61
C PHE A 118 -4.42 -4.23 7.04
N VAL A 119 -5.08 -3.07 7.04
CA VAL A 119 -6.41 -2.89 6.43
C VAL A 119 -6.32 -1.87 5.31
N ALA A 120 -6.55 -2.32 4.08
CA ALA A 120 -6.44 -1.48 2.90
C ALA A 120 -7.75 -1.43 2.11
N THR A 121 -7.98 -0.32 1.43
CA THR A 121 -8.97 -0.26 0.33
C THR A 121 -8.37 0.37 -0.91
N SER A 122 -8.68 -0.18 -2.09
CA SER A 122 -8.17 0.32 -3.38
C SER A 122 -6.64 0.47 -3.37
N THR A 123 -6.10 1.55 -3.94
CA THR A 123 -4.64 1.82 -3.98
C THR A 123 -3.99 2.03 -2.61
N GLY A 124 -4.76 2.09 -1.51
CA GLY A 124 -4.21 2.08 -0.15
C GLY A 124 -3.43 0.80 0.20
N ILE A 125 -3.48 -0.23 -0.64
CA ILE A 125 -2.63 -1.41 -0.52
C ILE A 125 -1.16 -1.16 -0.93
N ALA A 126 -0.90 -0.16 -1.77
CA ALA A 126 0.42 0.16 -2.28
C ALA A 126 1.50 0.28 -1.18
N PRO A 127 1.34 1.12 -0.14
CA PRO A 127 2.35 1.23 0.92
C PRO A 127 2.55 -0.08 1.68
N PHE A 128 1.56 -0.97 1.72
CA PHE A 128 1.64 -2.21 2.49
C PHE A 128 2.48 -3.29 1.82
N ILE A 129 2.70 -3.23 0.51
CA ILE A 129 3.58 -4.20 -0.17
C ILE A 129 4.98 -4.23 0.46
N PRO A 130 5.71 -3.10 0.54
CA PRO A 130 7.01 -3.10 1.22
C PRO A 130 6.88 -3.26 2.75
N MET A 131 5.79 -2.80 3.39
CA MET A 131 5.65 -2.93 4.85
C MET A 131 5.48 -4.38 5.27
N ILE A 132 4.68 -5.16 4.54
CA ILE A 132 4.51 -6.60 4.76
C ILE A 132 5.83 -7.30 4.55
N GLY A 133 6.56 -6.99 3.47
CA GLY A 133 7.90 -7.51 3.22
C GLY A 133 8.83 -7.30 4.42
N GLN A 134 8.86 -6.08 4.99
CA GLN A 134 9.67 -5.77 6.17
C GLN A 134 9.15 -6.49 7.43
N ALA A 135 7.84 -6.56 7.65
CA ALA A 135 7.25 -7.24 8.81
C ALA A 135 7.55 -8.75 8.82
N LEU A 136 7.62 -9.38 7.65
CA LEU A 136 7.96 -10.81 7.51
C LEU A 136 9.39 -11.13 7.96
N GLU A 137 10.31 -10.16 7.86
CA GLU A 137 11.68 -10.29 8.34
C GLU A 137 11.82 -10.06 9.85
N ASP A 138 10.77 -9.55 10.52
CA ASP A 138 10.81 -9.28 11.95
C ASP A 138 10.59 -10.55 12.77
N LEU A 139 11.56 -10.88 13.61
CA LEU A 139 11.53 -12.07 14.46
C LEU A 139 10.57 -11.91 15.66
N PHE A 140 10.26 -10.69 16.07
CA PHE A 140 9.33 -10.40 17.17
C PHE A 140 7.87 -10.56 16.75
N VAL A 141 7.57 -10.33 15.48
CA VAL A 141 6.20 -10.48 14.93
C VAL A 141 5.85 -11.96 14.81
N GLU A 142 4.72 -12.35 15.39
CA GLU A 142 4.20 -13.72 15.38
C GLU A 142 3.09 -13.91 14.33
N SER A 143 2.30 -12.86 14.03
CA SER A 143 1.27 -12.93 12.98
C SER A 143 1.13 -11.65 12.19
N ILE A 144 0.87 -11.80 10.88
CA ILE A 144 0.66 -10.70 9.94
C ILE A 144 -0.61 -11.02 9.14
N THR A 145 -1.60 -10.13 9.20
CA THR A 145 -2.85 -10.28 8.48
C THR A 145 -3.08 -9.08 7.57
N LEU A 146 -3.40 -9.34 6.30
CA LEU A 146 -3.89 -8.34 5.36
C LEU A 146 -5.39 -8.49 5.15
N VAL A 147 -6.16 -7.43 5.39
CA VAL A 147 -7.58 -7.31 5.02
C VAL A 147 -7.70 -6.27 3.91
N PHE A 148 -7.94 -6.72 2.68
CA PHE A 148 -7.97 -5.87 1.49
C PHE A 148 -9.38 -5.74 0.91
N GLY A 149 -9.90 -4.51 0.86
CA GLY A 149 -11.23 -4.20 0.36
C GLY A 149 -11.25 -3.61 -1.04
N VAL A 150 -12.01 -4.23 -1.93
CA VAL A 150 -12.39 -3.67 -3.24
C VAL A 150 -13.87 -3.91 -3.50
N ARG A 151 -14.43 -3.29 -4.54
CA ARG A 151 -15.87 -3.47 -4.82
C ARG A 151 -16.14 -4.83 -5.48
N ASN A 152 -15.41 -5.17 -6.54
CA ASN A 152 -15.62 -6.41 -7.30
C ASN A 152 -14.29 -7.16 -7.53
N LYS A 153 -14.38 -8.41 -7.98
CA LYS A 153 -13.21 -9.27 -8.19
C LYS A 153 -12.24 -8.71 -9.24
N GLU A 154 -12.77 -8.02 -10.24
CA GLU A 154 -12.02 -7.40 -11.34
C GLU A 154 -11.15 -6.22 -10.87
N GLU A 155 -11.43 -5.70 -9.67
CA GLU A 155 -10.65 -4.62 -9.04
C GLU A 155 -9.53 -5.16 -8.14
N VAL A 156 -9.43 -6.47 -7.95
CA VAL A 156 -8.36 -7.10 -7.16
C VAL A 156 -7.06 -7.05 -7.97
N PHE A 157 -6.01 -6.51 -7.35
CA PHE A 157 -4.65 -6.50 -7.91
C PHE A 157 -3.62 -6.82 -6.83
N PHE A 158 -2.38 -7.09 -7.26
CA PHE A 158 -1.27 -7.58 -6.42
C PHE A 158 -1.50 -8.92 -5.72
N GLU A 159 -2.55 -9.68 -6.06
CA GLU A 159 -2.81 -10.98 -5.43
C GLU A 159 -1.63 -11.96 -5.55
N GLU A 160 -0.91 -11.94 -6.68
CA GLU A 160 0.32 -12.74 -6.85
C GLU A 160 1.42 -12.38 -5.83
N LYS A 161 1.49 -11.13 -5.37
CA LYS A 161 2.42 -10.74 -4.29
C LYS A 161 1.97 -11.32 -2.95
N PHE A 162 0.67 -11.35 -2.68
CA PHE A 162 0.13 -11.94 -1.44
C PHE A 162 0.37 -13.44 -1.39
N LYS A 163 0.21 -14.14 -2.52
CA LYS A 163 0.53 -15.58 -2.65
C LYS A 163 2.02 -15.82 -2.36
N LYS A 164 2.91 -15.00 -2.91
CA LYS A 164 4.34 -15.08 -2.60
C LYS A 164 4.63 -14.86 -1.11
N PHE A 165 4.01 -13.89 -0.47
CA PHE A 165 4.17 -13.68 0.97
C PHE A 165 3.69 -14.88 1.79
N LEU A 166 2.59 -15.51 1.39
CA LEU A 166 2.07 -16.73 2.01
C LEU A 166 3.04 -17.91 1.88
N GLU A 167 3.70 -18.05 0.73
CA GLU A 167 4.74 -19.05 0.50
C GLU A 167 6.01 -18.78 1.32
N MET A 168 6.34 -17.51 1.54
CA MET A 168 7.54 -17.10 2.28
C MET A 168 7.43 -17.32 3.79
N SER A 169 6.24 -17.23 4.37
CA SER A 169 6.09 -17.34 5.83
C SER A 169 4.70 -17.83 6.25
N PRO A 170 4.61 -18.84 7.15
CA PRO A 170 3.33 -19.27 7.72
C PRO A 170 2.70 -18.22 8.63
N LYS A 171 3.42 -17.15 9.00
CA LYS A 171 2.90 -16.03 9.80
C LYS A 171 1.95 -15.13 9.01
N PHE A 172 1.97 -15.20 7.68
CA PHE A 172 1.17 -14.33 6.81
C PHE A 172 -0.18 -14.94 6.46
N SER A 173 -1.22 -14.11 6.50
CA SER A 173 -2.56 -14.43 6.02
C SER A 173 -3.15 -13.23 5.29
N TYR A 174 -4.04 -13.47 4.32
CA TYR A 174 -4.75 -12.39 3.65
C TYR A 174 -6.20 -12.73 3.35
N PHE A 175 -7.04 -11.69 3.38
CA PHE A 175 -8.49 -11.74 3.24
C PHE A 175 -8.89 -10.63 2.26
N ILE A 176 -9.64 -10.98 1.21
CA ILE A 176 -10.08 -10.03 0.18
C ILE A 176 -11.59 -9.83 0.33
N CYS A 177 -11.99 -8.66 0.80
CA CYS A 177 -13.38 -8.29 1.01
C CYS A 177 -13.96 -7.63 -0.26
N LEU A 178 -14.99 -8.22 -0.84
CA LEU A 178 -15.69 -7.76 -2.04
C LEU A 178 -17.04 -7.14 -1.66
N SER A 179 -17.11 -5.81 -1.59
CA SER A 179 -18.32 -5.13 -1.11
C SER A 179 -19.50 -5.14 -2.09
N GLY A 180 -19.25 -5.49 -3.36
CA GLY A 180 -20.24 -5.56 -4.44
C GLY A 180 -20.78 -6.97 -4.70
N VAL A 181 -20.29 -7.99 -3.99
CA VAL A 181 -20.68 -9.40 -4.15
C VAL A 181 -21.38 -9.86 -2.88
N ALA A 182 -22.52 -10.56 -3.02
CA ALA A 182 -23.37 -10.95 -1.90
C ALA A 182 -23.03 -12.34 -1.33
N ASP A 183 -22.75 -13.34 -2.18
CA ASP A 183 -22.55 -14.72 -1.79
C ASP A 183 -21.65 -15.51 -2.76
N GLY A 184 -21.50 -16.82 -2.54
CA GLY A 184 -20.80 -17.74 -3.45
C GLY A 184 -19.27 -17.64 -3.44
N LEU A 185 -18.70 -16.83 -2.54
CA LEU A 185 -17.26 -16.65 -2.42
C LEU A 185 -16.63 -17.78 -1.60
N LYS A 186 -15.38 -18.10 -1.94
CA LYS A 186 -14.52 -19.03 -1.21
C LYS A 186 -13.29 -18.28 -0.74
N PRO A 187 -12.69 -18.67 0.40
CA PRO A 187 -11.39 -18.14 0.82
C PRO A 187 -10.39 -18.16 -0.34
N PRO A 188 -9.59 -17.08 -0.51
CA PRO A 188 -9.42 -15.96 0.40
C PRO A 188 -10.43 -14.80 0.20
N TYR A 189 -11.49 -14.98 -0.58
CA TYR A 189 -12.49 -13.93 -0.85
C TYR A 189 -13.70 -14.00 0.09
N PHE A 190 -14.16 -12.83 0.54
CA PHE A 190 -15.26 -12.66 1.49
C PHE A 190 -16.22 -11.58 1.00
N ALA A 191 -17.52 -11.78 1.22
CA ALA A 191 -18.52 -10.76 0.93
C ALA A 191 -18.44 -9.63 1.99
N ASN A 192 -18.98 -8.46 1.65
CA ASN A 192 -19.02 -7.24 2.48
C ASN A 192 -17.75 -6.38 2.45
N ARG A 193 -17.77 -5.29 3.23
CA ARG A 193 -16.64 -4.37 3.43
C ARG A 193 -15.64 -4.98 4.41
N VAL A 194 -14.42 -4.43 4.43
CA VAL A 194 -13.36 -4.83 5.38
C VAL A 194 -13.80 -4.78 6.85
N THR A 195 -14.71 -3.87 7.19
CA THR A 195 -15.29 -3.73 8.54
C THR A 195 -16.05 -4.97 9.02
N PHE A 196 -16.51 -5.84 8.10
CA PHE A 196 -17.18 -7.08 8.45
C PHE A 196 -16.20 -8.15 8.93
N CYS A 197 -15.03 -8.27 8.29
CA CYS A 197 -14.01 -9.25 8.65
C CYS A 197 -13.06 -8.74 9.74
N LEU A 198 -12.88 -7.43 9.86
CA LEU A 198 -11.94 -6.82 10.82
C LEU A 198 -12.10 -7.33 12.28
N PRO A 199 -13.32 -7.49 12.83
CA PRO A 199 -13.50 -7.96 14.21
C PRO A 199 -12.79 -9.28 14.55
N ASP A 200 -12.64 -10.19 13.58
CA ASP A 200 -11.99 -11.49 13.79
C ASP A 200 -10.47 -11.37 14.07
N PHE A 201 -9.90 -10.20 13.78
CA PHE A 201 -8.47 -9.92 13.94
C PHE A 201 -8.16 -8.94 15.08
N ILE A 202 -9.18 -8.53 15.85
CA ILE A 202 -9.01 -7.60 16.97
C ILE A 202 -8.70 -8.37 18.25
N LYS A 203 -7.45 -8.25 18.71
CA LYS A 203 -6.96 -8.86 19.96
C LYS A 203 -5.81 -8.04 20.55
N GLU A 204 -5.54 -8.26 21.83
CA GLU A 204 -4.40 -7.65 22.54
C GLU A 204 -3.07 -7.91 21.84
N GLY A 205 -2.14 -6.97 21.98
CA GLY A 205 -0.83 -7.06 21.38
C GLY A 205 -0.89 -6.95 19.86
N THR A 206 -1.71 -6.04 19.30
CA THR A 206 -1.87 -5.86 17.84
C THR A 206 -1.60 -4.42 17.39
N ASP A 207 -0.72 -4.25 16.41
CA ASP A 207 -0.55 -3.01 15.65
C ASP A 207 -1.45 -3.03 14.42
N PHE A 208 -2.31 -2.00 14.26
CA PHE A 208 -3.20 -1.84 13.12
C PHE A 208 -2.70 -0.74 12.19
N TYR A 209 -2.56 -1.06 10.91
CA TYR A 209 -2.19 -0.12 9.86
C TYR A 209 -3.37 0.03 8.90
N LEU A 210 -3.94 1.23 8.79
CA LEU A 210 -5.14 1.51 7.98
C LEU A 210 -4.81 2.48 6.85
N CYS A 211 -5.01 2.08 5.59
CA CYS A 211 -4.74 2.95 4.45
C CYS A 211 -5.81 2.87 3.35
N GLY A 212 -6.27 4.02 2.87
CA GLY A 212 -7.25 4.10 1.78
C GLY A 212 -8.37 5.10 2.06
N ASN A 213 -9.62 4.69 1.81
CA ASN A 213 -10.77 5.58 1.90
C ASN A 213 -10.97 6.09 3.35
N THR A 214 -11.13 7.41 3.51
CA THR A 214 -11.27 8.04 4.83
C THR A 214 -12.45 7.50 5.66
N ALA A 215 -13.57 7.16 5.02
CA ALA A 215 -14.70 6.56 5.73
C ALA A 215 -14.36 5.14 6.23
N MET A 216 -13.63 4.35 5.43
CA MET A 216 -13.14 3.05 5.89
C MET A 216 -12.19 3.20 7.08
N ILE A 217 -11.23 4.12 7.01
CA ILE A 217 -10.28 4.35 8.11
C ILE A 217 -11.01 4.71 9.40
N ARG A 218 -11.98 5.64 9.33
CA ARG A 218 -12.80 6.03 10.47
C ARG A 218 -13.59 4.84 11.03
N ASP A 219 -14.34 4.15 10.17
CA ASP A 219 -15.21 3.05 10.61
C ASP A 219 -14.39 1.89 11.22
N CYS A 220 -13.23 1.56 10.65
CA CYS A 220 -12.31 0.57 11.21
C CYS A 220 -11.71 1.01 12.54
N SER A 221 -11.27 2.27 12.65
CA SER A 221 -10.74 2.83 13.90
C SER A 221 -11.79 2.79 15.01
N ASP A 222 -13.04 3.13 14.70
CA ASP A 222 -14.14 3.08 15.66
C ASP A 222 -14.41 1.65 16.16
N ILE A 223 -14.36 0.65 15.25
CA ILE A 223 -14.52 -0.75 15.63
C ILE A 223 -13.39 -1.21 16.55
N ILE A 224 -12.13 -0.87 16.22
CA ILE A 224 -10.95 -1.23 17.04
C ILE A 224 -11.04 -0.60 18.43
N ASN A 225 -11.32 0.70 18.50
CA ASN A 225 -11.43 1.41 19.79
C ASN A 225 -12.59 0.87 20.66
N LYS A 226 -13.71 0.47 20.05
CA LYS A 226 -14.86 -0.10 20.77
C LYS A 226 -14.62 -1.51 21.31
N ALA A 227 -13.57 -2.20 20.86
CA ALA A 227 -13.21 -3.51 21.39
C ALA A 227 -12.66 -3.43 22.83
N GLY A 228 -12.27 -2.24 23.31
CA GLY A 228 -11.83 -2.03 24.69
C GLY A 228 -10.49 -2.68 25.01
N LEU A 229 -9.61 -2.83 24.01
CA LEU A 229 -8.25 -3.34 24.19
C LEU A 229 -7.38 -2.32 24.94
N GLU A 230 -6.41 -2.79 25.70
CA GLU A 230 -5.44 -1.94 26.39
C GLU A 230 -4.10 -1.83 25.64
N ASP A 231 -3.70 -2.88 24.91
CA ASP A 231 -2.40 -3.02 24.27
C ASP A 231 -2.49 -3.09 22.75
N PHE A 232 -2.74 -1.94 22.12
CA PHE A 232 -2.79 -1.80 20.66
C PHE A 232 -2.32 -0.43 20.18
N ALA A 233 -1.98 -0.32 18.90
CA ALA A 233 -1.77 0.96 18.23
C ALA A 233 -2.50 1.01 16.90
N ILE A 234 -2.92 2.20 16.48
CA ILE A 234 -3.51 2.44 15.16
C ILE A 234 -2.67 3.48 14.42
N TYR A 235 -2.18 3.10 13.25
CA TYR A 235 -1.50 3.97 12.30
C TYR A 235 -2.41 4.16 11.09
N THR A 236 -2.56 5.40 10.62
CA THR A 236 -3.46 5.68 9.49
C THR A 236 -2.82 6.57 8.44
N GLU A 237 -3.14 6.31 7.18
CA GLU A 237 -2.87 7.22 6.06
C GLU A 237 -4.08 7.27 5.12
N ALA A 238 -4.71 8.43 5.07
CA ALA A 238 -5.88 8.65 4.23
C ALA A 238 -5.48 8.97 2.80
N PHE A 239 -6.14 8.33 1.84
CA PHE A 239 -6.05 8.67 0.43
C PHE A 239 -7.38 9.28 -0.01
N ASN A 240 -7.33 10.52 -0.49
CA ASN A 240 -8.48 11.19 -1.08
C ASN A 240 -8.35 11.21 -2.61
N PRO A 241 -9.12 10.38 -3.35
CA PRO A 241 -9.04 10.33 -4.82
C PRO A 241 -9.57 11.61 -5.50
N ASN A 242 -10.15 12.54 -4.75
CA ASN A 242 -10.74 13.78 -5.28
C ASN A 242 -9.82 15.01 -5.14
N LEU A 243 -8.57 14.83 -4.66
CA LEU A 243 -7.56 15.88 -4.56
C LEU A 243 -6.46 15.64 -5.61
#